data_AF-A0A0G4PJA7-F1
#
_entry.id   AF-A0A0G4PJA7-F1
#
_cell.length_a   1.000
_cell.length_b   1.000
_cell.length_c   1.000
_cell.angle_alpha   90.00
_cell.angle_beta   90.00
_cell.angle_gamma   90.00
#
_symmetry.space_group_name_H-M   'P 1'
#
loop_
_entity.id
_entity.type
_entity.pdbx_description
1 polymer ?
#
loop_
_entity_poly.entity_id
_entity_poly.type
_entity_poly.pdbx_seq_one_letter_code
_entity_poly.pdbx_strand_id
1 'polypeptide(L)'
;MTSSLPWFRKGTGPGTIITLNKPLSSRWEILKKLDEYDDQQNKAYGFRSFTSAKFSYRDLERRVTKAFIRVYIQVPYRTTKMDDANTRR
;
A
#
# COMPACT_ATOMS: atom_id res chain seq x y z
N MET A 1 22.49 -8.55 -6.49
CA MET A 1 21.01 -8.63 -6.46
C MET A 1 20.50 -7.41 -5.72
N THR A 2 20.05 -6.37 -6.42
CA THR A 2 19.41 -5.22 -5.75
C THR A 2 18.05 -5.66 -5.26
N SER A 3 17.93 -5.99 -3.97
CA SER A 3 16.62 -6.18 -3.36
C SER A 3 15.86 -4.87 -3.52
N SER A 4 14.83 -4.87 -4.36
CA SER A 4 13.91 -3.74 -4.42
C SER A 4 13.25 -3.64 -3.07
N LEU A 5 13.57 -2.61 -2.30
CA LEU A 5 12.90 -2.33 -1.05
C LEU A 5 11.38 -2.27 -1.30
N PRO A 6 10.54 -2.86 -0.42
CA PRO A 6 9.10 -2.87 -0.59
C PRO A 6 8.57 -1.44 -0.68
N TRP A 7 7.52 -1.24 -1.49
CA TRP A 7 6.92 0.07 -1.71
C TRP A 7 6.09 0.52 -0.49
N PHE A 8 5.52 -0.44 0.23
CA PHE A 8 4.77 -0.23 1.46
C PHE A 8 5.66 -0.44 2.69
N ARG A 9 6.37 0.61 3.14
CA ARG A 9 7.37 0.51 4.24
C ARG A 9 6.85 0.90 5.62
N LYS A 10 5.87 1.80 5.71
CA LYS A 10 5.43 2.41 6.97
C LYS A 10 3.92 2.33 7.10
N GLY A 11 3.43 2.10 8.32
CA GLY A 11 2.00 2.09 8.62
C GLY A 11 1.24 0.88 8.04
N THR A 12 1.94 -0.17 7.61
CA THR A 12 1.34 -1.38 7.02
C THR A 12 1.63 -2.65 7.81
N GLY A 13 2.16 -2.52 9.03
CA GLY A 13 2.45 -3.65 9.91
C GLY A 13 1.19 -4.21 10.57
N PRO A 14 1.17 -5.51 10.93
CA PRO A 14 0.12 -6.07 11.77
C PRO A 14 -0.10 -5.24 13.05
N GLY A 15 -1.35 -5.05 13.45
CA GLY A 15 -1.75 -4.20 14.57
C GLY A 15 -1.83 -2.71 14.26
N THR A 16 -1.42 -2.27 13.07
CA THR A 16 -1.60 -0.86 12.68
C THR A 16 -3.08 -0.56 12.49
N ILE A 17 -3.55 0.54 13.08
CA ILE A 17 -4.93 1.01 12.95
C ILE A 17 -5.01 2.08 11.86
N ILE A 18 -5.82 1.82 10.85
CA ILE A 18 -6.18 2.77 9.81
C ILE A 18 -7.54 3.38 10.15
N THR A 19 -7.62 4.70 10.13
CA THR A 19 -8.88 5.43 10.30
C THR A 19 -9.26 6.04 8.96
N LEU A 20 -10.42 5.67 8.44
CA LEU A 20 -11.01 6.23 7.23
C LEU A 20 -12.11 7.19 7.65
N ASN A 21 -11.97 8.48 7.35
CA ASN A 21 -12.90 9.52 7.83
C ASN A 21 -14.08 9.77 6.87
N LYS A 22 -14.05 9.21 5.66
CA LYS A 22 -15.05 9.45 4.59
C LYS A 22 -15.29 8.17 3.78
N PRO A 23 -16.50 7.96 3.23
CA PRO A 23 -17.71 8.78 3.41
C PRO A 23 -18.33 8.64 4.82
N LEU A 24 -18.06 7.54 5.52
CA LEU A 24 -18.39 7.32 6.92
C LEU A 24 -17.10 6.99 7.67
N SER A 25 -17.00 7.45 8.92
CA SER A 25 -15.87 7.11 9.77
C SER A 25 -15.82 5.60 10.02
N SER A 26 -14.65 4.99 9.86
CA SER A 26 -14.43 3.59 10.21
C SER A 26 -12.98 3.35 10.61
N ARG A 27 -12.78 2.40 11.52
CA ARG A 27 -11.46 2.06 12.07
C ARG A 27 -11.16 0.60 11.81
N TRP A 28 -10.04 0.36 11.13
CA TRP A 28 -9.64 -0.95 10.66
C TRP A 28 -8.24 -1.28 11.15
N GLU A 29 -8.08 -2.43 11.78
CA GLU A 29 -6.77 -2.92 12.19
C GLU A 29 -6.22 -3.88 11.14
N ILE A 30 -4.98 -3.66 10.71
CA ILE A 30 -4.28 -4.58 9.82
C ILE A 30 -3.98 -5.87 10.58
N LEU A 31 -4.52 -6.98 10.10
CA LEU A 31 -4.18 -8.31 10.63
C LEU A 31 -2.92 -8.85 9.95
N LYS A 32 -2.87 -8.79 8.62
CA LYS A 32 -1.75 -9.33 7.84
C LYS A 32 -1.69 -8.72 6.43
N LYS A 33 -0.48 -8.55 5.91
CA LYS A 33 -0.22 -8.34 4.47
C LYS A 33 -0.23 -9.69 3.75
N LEU A 34 -1.09 -9.82 2.75
CA LEU A 34 -1.29 -11.06 2.01
C LEU A 34 -0.41 -11.14 0.77
N ASP A 35 -0.35 -10.04 0.01
CA ASP A 35 0.48 -9.96 -1.20
C ASP A 35 0.99 -8.53 -1.44
N GLU A 36 2.02 -8.43 -2.27
CA GLU A 36 2.51 -7.18 -2.85
C GLU A 36 2.76 -7.43 -4.33
N TYR A 37 2.29 -6.50 -5.16
CA TYR A 37 2.46 -6.51 -6.60
C TYR A 37 3.09 -5.20 -7.04
N ASP A 38 4.01 -5.27 -8.00
CA ASP A 38 4.66 -4.11 -8.59
C ASP A 38 4.50 -4.19 -10.10
N ASP A 39 3.62 -3.35 -10.65
CA ASP A 39 3.40 -3.22 -12.09
C ASP A 39 4.24 -2.05 -12.61
N GLN A 40 5.34 -2.41 -13.27
CA GLN A 40 6.29 -1.46 -13.84
C GLN A 40 6.09 -1.42 -15.35
N GLN A 41 5.44 -0.35 -15.83
CA GLN A 41 5.16 -0.19 -17.25
C GLN A 41 6.39 0.26 -18.04
N ASN A 42 6.46 -0.17 -19.30
CA ASN A 42 7.53 0.20 -20.23
C ASN A 42 7.27 1.60 -20.83
N LYS A 43 8.33 2.40 -21.00
CA LYS A 43 8.30 3.82 -21.42
C LYS A 43 7.48 4.11 -22.69
N ALA A 44 7.24 3.12 -23.53
CA ALA A 44 6.68 3.29 -24.87
C ALA A 44 5.22 3.76 -24.92
N TYR A 45 4.43 3.61 -23.84
CA TYR A 45 2.97 3.77 -23.93
C TYR A 45 2.34 4.79 -22.98
N GLY A 46 3.13 5.58 -22.24
CA GLY A 46 2.59 6.64 -21.38
C GLY A 46 1.72 6.17 -20.20
N PHE A 47 1.64 4.86 -19.94
CA PHE A 47 0.92 4.30 -18.79
C PHE A 47 1.68 4.55 -17.48
N ARG A 48 0.93 4.77 -16.41
CA ARG A 48 1.44 5.02 -15.06
C ARG A 48 1.86 3.69 -14.41
N SER A 49 3.07 3.61 -13.84
CA SER A 49 3.44 2.47 -12.99
C SER A 49 2.67 2.52 -11.67
N PHE A 50 2.37 1.35 -11.11
CA PHE A 50 1.71 1.26 -9.81
C PHE A 50 2.20 0.06 -9.03
N THR A 51 2.17 0.19 -7.72
CA THR A 51 2.30 -0.94 -6.80
C THR A 51 0.98 -1.14 -6.08
N SER A 52 0.65 -2.39 -5.79
CA SER A 52 -0.51 -2.70 -4.98
C SER A 52 -0.15 -3.68 -3.87
N ALA A 53 -0.85 -3.60 -2.75
CA ALA A 53 -0.73 -4.58 -1.70
C ALA A 53 -2.12 -4.94 -1.18
N LYS A 54 -2.36 -6.24 -1.02
CA LYS A 54 -3.58 -6.76 -0.40
C LYS A 54 -3.33 -7.04 1.08
N PHE A 55 -4.26 -6.62 1.91
CA PHE A 55 -4.22 -6.83 3.34
C PHE A 55 -5.54 -7.42 3.83
N SER A 56 -5.47 -8.17 4.93
CA SER A 56 -6.62 -8.50 5.74
C SER A 56 -6.75 -7.51 6.89
N TYR A 57 -7.98 -7.07 7.14
CA TYR A 57 -8.34 -6.11 8.17
C TYR A 57 -9.38 -6.68 9.11
N ARG A 58 -9.37 -6.20 10.35
CA ARG A 58 -10.44 -6.38 11.35
C ARG A 58 -11.13 -5.04 11.57
N ASP A 59 -12.46 -5.04 11.48
CA ASP A 59 -13.27 -3.90 11.90
C ASP A 59 -13.17 -3.76 13.43
N LEU A 60 -12.76 -2.59 13.92
CA LEU A 60 -12.66 -2.35 15.36
C LEU A 60 -14.01 -2.03 16.01
N GLU A 61 -14.97 -1.50 15.24
CA GLU A 61 -16.33 -1.23 15.69
C GLU A 61 -17.17 -2.51 15.65
N ARG A 62 -17.00 -3.32 14.61
CA ARG A 62 -17.70 -4.60 14.43
C ARG A 62 -16.73 -5.77 14.46
N ARG A 63 -16.16 -6.06 15.64
CA ARG A 63 -15.04 -7.02 15.90
C ARG A 63 -15.14 -8.41 15.26
N VAL A 64 -16.30 -8.81 14.76
CA VAL A 64 -16.55 -10.07 14.05
C VAL A 64 -16.23 -9.98 12.55
N THR A 65 -16.28 -8.78 11.97
CA THR A 65 -16.14 -8.55 10.54
C THR A 65 -14.66 -8.47 10.15
N LYS A 66 -14.26 -9.37 9.27
CA LYS A 66 -12.97 -9.31 8.56
C LYS A 66 -13.20 -8.82 7.14
N ALA A 67 -12.31 -7.97 6.66
CA ALA A 67 -12.35 -7.45 5.30
C ALA A 67 -11.00 -7.66 4.60
N PHE A 68 -11.03 -7.77 3.27
CA PHE A 68 -9.83 -7.71 2.45
C PHE A 68 -9.84 -6.40 1.68
N ILE A 69 -8.75 -5.63 1.79
CA ILE A 69 -8.61 -4.35 1.09
C ILE A 69 -7.31 -4.39 0.31
N ARG A 70 -7.37 -3.97 -0.97
CA ARG A 70 -6.19 -3.78 -1.82
C ARG A 70 -5.94 -2.29 -1.97
N VAL A 71 -4.74 -1.85 -1.60
CA VAL A 71 -4.30 -0.46 -1.75
C VAL A 71 -3.46 -0.38 -3.01
N TYR A 72 -3.75 0.61 -3.87
CA TYR A 72 -2.96 0.93 -5.05
C TYR A 72 -2.25 2.26 -4.84
N ILE A 73 -0.96 2.30 -5.15
CA ILE A 73 -0.16 3.53 -5.14
C ILE A 73 0.46 3.69 -6.51
N GLN A 74 0.24 4.84 -7.14
CA GLN A 74 0.96 5.21 -8.34
C GLN A 74 2.41 5.48 -7.98
N VAL A 75 3.34 4.78 -8.63
CA VAL A 75 4.78 4.95 -8.42
C VAL A 75 5.41 5.45 -9.71
N PRO A 76 6.51 6.21 -9.65
CA PRO A 76 7.27 6.49 -10.86
C PRO A 76 7.96 5.21 -11.34
N TYR A 77 8.26 5.19 -12.63
CA TYR A 77 8.98 4.09 -13.25
C TYR A 77 10.34 3.86 -12.58
N ARG A 78 10.73 2.60 -12.36
CA ARG A 78 11.97 2.22 -11.63
C ARG A 78 13.26 2.88 -12.11
N THR A 79 13.38 3.24 -13.40
CA THR A 79 14.59 3.94 -13.90
C THR A 79 14.50 5.46 -13.78
N THR A 80 13.42 6.00 -13.24
CA THR A 80 13.30 7.43 -12.93
C THR A 80 14.14 7.69 -11.68
N LYS A 81 14.92 8.77 -11.71
CA LYS A 81 15.69 9.18 -10.54
C LYS A 81 14.71 9.45 -9.39
N MET A 82 14.86 8.71 -8.31
CA MET A 82 14.03 8.82 -7.12
C MET A 82 14.84 9.53 -6.04
N ASP A 83 14.30 10.63 -5.50
CA ASP A 83 14.78 11.14 -4.22
C ASP A 83 14.52 10.10 -3.12
N ASP A 84 15.41 10.06 -2.13
CA ASP A 84 15.28 9.15 -1.00
C ASP A 84 13.91 9.38 -0.32
N ALA A 85 13.17 8.28 -0.13
CA ALA A 85 11.85 8.29 0.50
C ALA A 85 11.89 8.86 1.93
N ASN A 86 13.04 8.78 2.62
CA ASN A 86 13.22 9.34 3.95
C ASN A 86 13.55 10.84 3.95
N THR A 87 13.90 11.42 2.80
CA THR A 87 14.26 12.84 2.67
C THR A 87 13.25 13.67 1.88
N ARG A 88 12.26 13.02 1.25
CA ARG A 88 11.10 13.69 0.65
C ARG A 88 10.30 14.42 1.73
N ARG A 89 10.37 15.76 1.70
CA ARG A 89 9.54 16.67 2.51
C ARG A 89 8.14 16.78 1.94
#